data_AF-A0A1Q2YSP8-F1
#
_entry.id   AF-A0A1Q2YSP8-F1
#
_cell.length_a   1.000
_cell.length_b   1.000
_cell.length_c   1.000
_cell.angle_alpha   90.00
_cell.angle_beta   90.00
_cell.angle_gamma   90.00
#
_symmetry.space_group_name_H-M   'P 1'
#
loop_
_entity.id
_entity.type
_entity.pdbx_description
1 polymer ?
#
loop_
_entity_poly.entity_id
_entity_poly.type
_entity_poly.pdbx_seq_one_letter_code
_entity_poly.pdbx_strand_id
1 'polypeptide(L)'
;MSLGRDAVARQALSRLLRSVSGQPHPPPREGVERLLAQGGGTLGGALWRGRVLCREPAACAPPVEARRGASWDGRWHLDRDVPGATLGAPGADLAWLEPAARRDLPAVVLRGCPALRHGDGRVELLPGGVSFQPAGGPPA
;
A
#
# COMPACT_ATOMS: atom_id res chain seq x y z
N MET A 1 13.05 18.87 -1.56
CA MET A 1 11.90 19.07 -2.45
C MET A 1 10.65 18.65 -1.71
N SER A 2 9.88 19.62 -1.23
CA SER A 2 8.51 19.43 -0.77
C SER A 2 7.58 19.42 -1.99
N LEU A 3 6.44 18.73 -1.90
CA LEU A 3 5.30 19.07 -2.75
C LEU A 3 5.00 20.57 -2.54
N GLY A 4 4.61 21.31 -3.58
CA GLY A 4 4.16 22.69 -3.43
C GLY A 4 2.99 22.81 -2.43
N ARG A 5 2.53 24.03 -2.16
CA ARG A 5 1.33 24.27 -1.30
C ARG A 5 0.13 24.79 -2.09
N ASP A 6 0.23 24.80 -3.40
CA ASP A 6 -0.80 25.28 -4.31
C ASP A 6 -1.91 24.25 -4.57
N ALA A 7 -2.86 24.64 -5.41
CA ALA A 7 -3.98 23.80 -5.80
C ALA A 7 -3.56 22.53 -6.55
N VAL A 8 -2.46 22.56 -7.32
CA VAL A 8 -1.93 21.42 -8.06
C VAL A 8 -1.37 20.40 -7.08
N ALA A 9 -0.56 20.84 -6.11
CA ALA A 9 -0.02 19.98 -5.08
C ALA A 9 -1.12 19.31 -4.23
N ARG A 10 -2.18 20.06 -3.90
CA ARG A 10 -3.36 19.52 -3.20
C ARG A 10 -4.08 18.46 -4.01
N GLN A 11 -4.33 18.71 -5.29
CA GLN A 11 -5.00 17.75 -6.16
C GLN A 11 -4.14 16.49 -6.35
N ALA A 12 -2.84 16.66 -6.58
CA ALA A 12 -1.88 15.57 -6.72
C ALA A 12 -1.84 14.71 -5.44
N LEU A 13 -1.70 15.34 -4.26
CA LEU A 13 -1.69 14.61 -3.00
C LEU A 13 -3.02 13.87 -2.76
N SER A 14 -4.16 14.49 -3.03
CA SER A 14 -5.46 13.84 -2.89
C SER A 14 -5.59 12.58 -3.76
N ARG A 15 -5.10 12.63 -5.01
CA ARG A 15 -5.12 11.50 -5.95
C ARG A 15 -4.17 10.39 -5.51
N LEU A 16 -2.96 10.76 -5.10
CA LEU A 16 -1.98 9.80 -4.59
C LEU A 16 -2.47 9.12 -3.30
N LEU A 17 -3.05 9.87 -2.37
CA LEU A 17 -3.65 9.32 -1.16
C LEU A 17 -4.77 8.33 -1.46
N ARG A 18 -5.64 8.65 -2.42
CA ARG A 18 -6.72 7.76 -2.87
C ARG A 18 -6.19 6.45 -3.47
N SER A 19 -5.13 6.52 -4.27
CA SER A 19 -4.47 5.34 -4.84
C SER A 19 -3.80 4.48 -3.77
N VAL A 20 -3.09 5.11 -2.84
CA VAL A 20 -2.28 4.41 -1.82
C VAL A 20 -3.13 3.90 -0.65
N SER A 21 -4.27 4.51 -0.33
CA SER A 21 -5.11 4.11 0.82
C SER A 21 -5.91 2.83 0.60
N GLY A 22 -6.22 2.49 -0.64
CA GLY A 22 -7.12 1.38 -0.99
C GLY A 22 -8.59 1.69 -0.77
N GLN A 23 -8.92 2.94 -0.44
CA GLN A 23 -10.28 3.39 -0.30
C GLN A 23 -10.86 3.84 -1.66
N PRO A 24 -12.16 3.57 -1.91
CA PRO A 24 -12.79 3.95 -3.18
C PRO A 24 -12.92 5.48 -3.34
N HIS A 25 -13.02 6.20 -2.22
CA HIS A 25 -13.24 7.65 -2.19
C HIS A 25 -11.97 8.42 -1.81
N PRO A 26 -11.77 9.63 -2.37
CA PRO A 26 -10.68 10.50 -1.95
C PRO A 26 -10.86 10.94 -0.49
N PRO A 27 -9.76 11.26 0.22
CA PRO A 27 -9.83 11.86 1.56
C PRO A 27 -10.50 13.25 1.52
N PRO A 28 -11.12 13.69 2.64
CA PRO A 28 -11.71 15.02 2.73
C PRO A 28 -10.70 16.13 2.43
N ARG A 29 -11.13 17.14 1.68
CA ARG A 29 -10.29 18.27 1.24
C ARG A 29 -9.51 18.92 2.38
N GLU A 30 -10.19 19.21 3.48
CA GLU A 30 -9.60 19.84 4.67
C GLU A 30 -8.48 19.00 5.29
N GLY A 31 -8.62 17.66 5.25
CA GLY A 31 -7.58 16.74 5.70
C GLY A 31 -6.34 16.84 4.83
N VAL A 32 -6.51 16.93 3.51
CA VAL A 32 -5.40 17.06 2.55
C VAL A 32 -4.68 18.40 2.73
N GLU A 33 -5.43 19.50 2.91
CA GLU A 33 -4.88 20.83 3.15
C GLU A 33 -4.06 20.87 4.45
N ARG A 34 -4.59 20.26 5.53
CA ARG A 34 -3.88 20.14 6.80
C ARG A 34 -2.59 19.33 6.66
N LEU A 35 -2.66 18.19 5.97
CA LEU A 35 -1.52 17.32 5.75
C LEU A 35 -0.42 18.02 4.94
N LEU A 36 -0.78 18.81 3.92
CA LEU A 36 0.14 19.66 3.16
C LEU A 36 0.79 20.74 4.00
N ALA A 37 0.01 21.42 4.85
CA ALA A 37 0.53 22.45 5.74
C ALA A 37 1.55 21.86 6.73
N GLN A 38 1.26 20.66 7.26
CA GLN A 38 2.12 19.90 8.16
C GLN A 38 3.36 19.30 7.47
N GLY A 39 3.30 19.06 6.15
CA GLY A 39 4.40 18.49 5.37
C GLY A 39 4.58 16.98 5.54
N GLY A 40 3.60 16.29 6.13
CA GLY A 40 3.64 14.85 6.40
C GLY A 40 2.68 14.44 7.50
N GLY A 41 2.47 13.13 7.67
CA GLY A 41 1.52 12.54 8.61
C GLY A 41 0.71 11.42 7.98
N THR A 42 -0.35 11.00 8.68
CA THR A 42 -1.28 9.96 8.21
C THR A 42 -2.62 10.56 7.80
N LEU A 43 -3.21 10.05 6.72
CA LEU A 43 -4.54 10.43 6.26
C LEU A 43 -5.16 9.31 5.43
N GLY A 44 -6.37 8.89 5.79
CA GLY A 44 -7.09 7.84 5.06
C GLY A 44 -6.35 6.51 5.04
N GLY A 45 -5.50 6.24 6.03
CA GLY A 45 -4.65 5.04 6.09
C GLY A 45 -3.46 5.06 5.11
N ALA A 46 -3.07 6.21 4.59
CA ALA A 46 -1.78 6.41 3.96
C ALA A 46 -0.87 7.22 4.90
N LEU A 47 0.44 6.96 4.83
CA LEU A 47 1.50 7.65 5.56
C LEU A 47 2.38 8.42 4.58
N TRP A 48 2.50 9.73 4.78
CA TRP A 48 3.46 10.59 4.09
C TRP A 48 4.58 11.01 5.05
N ARG A 49 5.83 10.69 4.68
CA ARG A 49 7.03 11.09 5.42
C ARG A 49 8.15 11.45 4.45
N GLY A 50 8.51 12.74 4.39
CA GLY A 50 9.53 13.24 3.49
C GLY A 50 9.16 12.98 2.03
N ARG A 51 9.93 12.13 1.34
CA ARG A 51 9.69 11.76 -0.07
C ARG A 51 8.86 10.50 -0.26
N VAL A 52 8.45 9.84 0.83
CA VAL A 52 7.74 8.56 0.79
C VAL A 52 6.27 8.78 1.11
N LEU A 53 5.40 8.37 0.20
CA LEU A 53 3.97 8.18 0.45
C LEU A 53 3.66 6.69 0.28
N CYS A 54 3.18 6.05 1.34
CA CYS A 54 2.94 4.62 1.37
C CYS A 54 1.70 4.28 2.19
N ARG A 55 1.28 3.01 2.17
CA ARG A 55 0.18 2.54 3.02
C ARG A 55 0.61 2.62 4.48
N GLU A 56 -0.29 3.09 5.35
CA GLU A 56 -0.07 3.03 6.78
C GLU A 56 -0.16 1.57 7.25
N PRO A 57 0.88 1.01 7.90
CA PRO A 57 0.92 -0.41 8.27
C PRO A 57 -0.25 -0.85 9.16
N ALA A 58 -0.67 0.02 10.09
CA ALA A 58 -1.78 -0.25 11.00
C ALA A 58 -3.15 -0.26 10.29
N ALA A 59 -3.22 0.30 9.09
CA ALA A 59 -4.47 0.38 8.33
C ALA A 59 -4.61 -0.76 7.30
N CYS A 60 -3.58 -1.57 7.07
CA CYS A 60 -3.63 -2.70 6.16
C CYS A 60 -4.77 -3.67 6.53
N ALA A 61 -5.55 -4.09 5.53
CA ALA A 61 -6.57 -5.11 5.71
C ALA A 61 -5.98 -6.44 6.22
N PRO A 62 -6.77 -7.25 6.95
CA PRO A 62 -6.36 -8.61 7.32
C PRO A 62 -6.07 -9.46 6.07
N PRO A 63 -5.25 -10.53 6.20
CA PRO A 63 -5.00 -11.44 5.09
C PRO A 63 -6.28 -12.08 4.55
N VAL A 64 -6.29 -12.35 3.25
CA VAL A 64 -7.38 -13.05 2.55
C VAL A 64 -6.84 -14.35 1.95
N GLU A 65 -7.73 -15.29 1.61
CA GLU A 65 -7.34 -16.51 0.90
C GLU A 65 -6.73 -16.17 -0.48
N ALA A 66 -5.59 -16.80 -0.81
CA ALA A 66 -4.89 -16.59 -2.07
C ALA A 66 -5.49 -17.42 -3.22
N ARG A 67 -6.64 -16.96 -3.72
CA ARG A 67 -7.32 -17.51 -4.89
C ARG A 67 -7.36 -16.50 -6.04
N ARG A 68 -7.53 -16.97 -7.26
CA ARG A 68 -7.71 -16.11 -8.43
C ARG A 68 -8.87 -15.14 -8.21
N GLY A 69 -8.65 -13.87 -8.51
CA GLY A 69 -9.59 -12.78 -8.30
C GLY A 69 -9.65 -12.26 -6.86
N ALA A 70 -8.86 -12.80 -5.93
CA ALA A 70 -8.74 -12.24 -4.59
C ALA A 70 -8.24 -10.79 -4.66
N SER A 71 -8.90 -9.91 -3.92
CA SER A 71 -8.52 -8.51 -3.76
C SER A 71 -8.13 -8.27 -2.30
N TRP A 72 -6.90 -7.82 -2.07
CA TRP A 72 -6.40 -7.49 -0.74
C TRP A 72 -6.19 -5.99 -0.61
N ASP A 73 -6.64 -5.46 0.52
CA ASP A 73 -6.47 -4.05 0.93
C ASP A 73 -6.99 -3.04 -0.11
N GLY A 74 -7.96 -3.47 -0.95
CA GLY A 74 -8.58 -2.66 -2.01
C GLY A 74 -7.62 -2.21 -3.11
N ARG A 75 -6.42 -2.80 -3.20
CA ARG A 75 -5.36 -2.36 -4.12
C ARG A 75 -4.63 -3.47 -4.85
N TRP A 76 -4.62 -4.67 -4.29
CA TRP A 76 -3.79 -5.76 -4.80
C TRP A 76 -4.68 -6.89 -5.27
N HIS A 77 -4.57 -7.26 -6.54
CA HIS A 77 -5.39 -8.31 -7.15
C HIS A 77 -4.52 -9.47 -7.60
N LEU A 78 -4.89 -10.68 -7.19
CA LEU A 78 -4.19 -11.92 -7.53
C LEU A 78 -4.84 -12.59 -8.75
N ASP A 79 -4.07 -12.89 -9.79
CA ASP A 79 -4.54 -13.45 -11.07
C ASP A 79 -4.44 -14.99 -11.16
N ARG A 80 -3.94 -15.62 -10.10
CA ARG A 80 -3.66 -17.06 -10.02
C ARG A 80 -4.16 -17.66 -8.70
N ASP A 81 -4.42 -18.97 -8.72
CA ASP A 81 -4.71 -19.72 -7.51
C ASP A 81 -3.41 -20.13 -6.81
N VAL A 82 -3.38 -20.02 -5.49
CA VAL A 82 -2.26 -20.47 -4.65
C VAL A 82 -2.84 -21.26 -3.47
N PRO A 83 -3.14 -22.55 -3.66
CA PRO A 83 -3.82 -23.36 -2.65
C PRO A 83 -3.12 -23.34 -1.29
N GLY A 84 -3.91 -23.16 -0.22
CA GLY A 84 -3.40 -23.14 1.15
C GLY A 84 -2.59 -21.90 1.52
N ALA A 85 -2.47 -20.92 0.63
CA ALA A 85 -1.79 -19.66 0.92
C ALA A 85 -2.77 -18.52 1.27
N THR A 86 -2.23 -17.49 1.90
CA THR A 86 -2.94 -16.22 2.15
C THR A 86 -2.21 -15.06 1.50
N LEU A 87 -2.97 -14.09 1.01
CA LEU A 87 -2.48 -12.80 0.50
C LEU A 87 -2.69 -11.74 1.59
N GLY A 88 -1.63 -11.07 2.01
CA GLY A 88 -1.70 -10.07 3.07
C GLY A 88 -0.45 -9.20 3.19
N ALA A 89 -0.37 -8.43 4.27
CA ALA A 89 0.86 -7.72 4.61
C ALA A 89 1.92 -8.72 5.10
N PRO A 90 3.22 -8.46 4.87
CA PRO A 90 4.28 -9.37 5.30
C PRO A 90 4.50 -9.37 6.82
N GLY A 91 4.00 -8.36 7.55
CA GLY A 91 4.05 -8.34 9.01
C GLY A 91 5.47 -8.46 9.59
N ALA A 92 5.64 -9.32 10.59
CA ALA A 92 6.92 -9.57 11.23
C ALA A 92 7.94 -10.27 10.30
N ASP A 93 7.49 -10.95 9.25
CA ASP A 93 8.36 -11.74 8.38
C ASP A 93 9.32 -10.87 7.55
N LEU A 94 9.05 -9.58 7.43
CA LEU A 94 9.99 -8.62 6.83
C LEU A 94 11.38 -8.67 7.47
N ALA A 95 11.46 -9.01 8.77
CA ALA A 95 12.74 -9.12 9.46
C ALA A 95 13.61 -10.27 8.91
N TRP A 96 12.97 -11.34 8.43
CA TRP A 96 13.60 -12.58 7.97
C TRP A 96 13.82 -12.62 6.46
N LEU A 97 13.34 -11.61 5.72
CA LEU A 97 13.58 -11.54 4.28
C LEU A 97 15.01 -11.11 3.97
N GLU A 98 15.63 -11.85 3.07
CA GLU A 98 16.93 -11.53 2.48
C GLU A 98 16.94 -10.11 1.88
N PRO A 99 18.07 -9.37 1.94
CA PRO A 99 18.17 -8.02 1.41
C PRO A 99 17.72 -7.90 -0.06
N ALA A 100 18.06 -8.89 -0.90
CA ALA A 100 17.68 -8.92 -2.31
C ALA A 100 16.15 -8.93 -2.52
N ALA A 101 15.39 -9.58 -1.62
CA ALA A 101 13.93 -9.62 -1.69
C ALA A 101 13.28 -8.25 -1.39
N ARG A 102 14.01 -7.34 -0.73
CA ARG A 102 13.52 -6.02 -0.31
C ARG A 102 13.57 -4.97 -1.43
N ARG A 103 14.28 -5.25 -2.54
CA ARG A 103 14.36 -4.39 -3.74
C ARG A 103 14.74 -2.93 -3.44
N ASP A 104 15.62 -2.71 -2.47
CA ASP A 104 16.03 -1.38 -1.97
C ASP A 104 14.87 -0.48 -1.52
N LEU A 105 13.70 -1.04 -1.26
CA LEU A 105 12.54 -0.30 -0.77
C LEU A 105 12.66 -0.08 0.75
N PRO A 106 12.30 1.12 1.24
CA PRO A 106 12.24 1.38 2.67
C PRO A 106 11.31 0.40 3.38
N ALA A 107 11.70 -0.09 4.56
CA ALA A 107 10.90 -1.06 5.33
C ALA A 107 9.46 -0.58 5.60
N VAL A 108 9.24 0.72 5.74
CA VAL A 108 7.91 1.32 5.91
C VAL A 108 7.01 1.12 4.68
N VAL A 109 7.58 1.13 3.46
CA VAL A 109 6.86 0.84 2.22
C VAL A 109 6.51 -0.63 2.16
N LEU A 110 7.48 -1.50 2.47
CA LEU A 110 7.30 -2.95 2.37
C LEU A 110 6.20 -3.50 3.30
N ARG A 111 5.98 -2.86 4.46
CA ARG A 111 4.88 -3.22 5.37
C ARG A 111 3.49 -3.08 4.76
N GLY A 112 3.36 -2.27 3.71
CA GLY A 112 2.12 -2.07 2.96
C GLY A 112 2.05 -2.79 1.61
N CYS A 113 3.07 -3.59 1.28
CA CYS A 113 3.18 -4.37 0.05
C CYS A 113 2.52 -5.75 0.22
N PRO A 114 2.07 -6.38 -0.88
CA PRO A 114 1.48 -7.70 -0.87
C PRO A 114 2.55 -8.75 -0.62
N ALA A 115 2.19 -9.73 0.22
CA ALA A 115 2.95 -10.94 0.43
C ALA A 115 2.02 -12.16 0.35
N LEU A 116 2.51 -13.22 -0.29
CA LEU A 116 1.91 -14.54 -0.19
C LEU A 116 2.57 -15.29 0.95
N ARG A 117 1.76 -15.87 1.85
CA ARG A 117 2.22 -16.80 2.87
C ARG A 117 1.68 -18.17 2.58
N HIS A 118 2.58 -19.12 2.36
CA HIS A 118 2.25 -20.52 2.06
C HIS A 118 2.05 -21.32 3.35
N GLY A 119 1.35 -22.45 3.25
CA GLY A 119 1.10 -23.34 4.39
C GLY A 119 2.37 -23.97 4.99
N ASP A 120 3.49 -23.96 4.25
CA ASP A 120 4.81 -24.41 4.71
C ASP A 120 5.63 -23.31 5.41
N GLY A 121 5.07 -22.10 5.57
CA GLY A 121 5.72 -20.95 6.20
C GLY A 121 6.53 -20.07 5.25
N ARG A 122 6.66 -20.43 3.96
CA ARG A 122 7.34 -19.57 2.98
C ARG A 122 6.58 -18.26 2.77
N VAL A 123 7.31 -17.16 2.67
CA VAL A 123 6.76 -15.82 2.38
C VAL A 123 7.36 -15.27 1.09
N GLU A 124 6.50 -14.91 0.13
CA GLU A 124 6.88 -14.26 -1.13
C GLU A 124 6.41 -12.80 -1.09
N LEU A 125 7.35 -11.86 -0.97
CA LEU A 125 7.08 -10.42 -1.01
C LEU A 125 7.00 -9.91 -2.45
N LEU A 126 6.01 -9.08 -2.77
CA LEU A 126 5.73 -8.61 -4.13
C LEU A 126 5.67 -9.78 -5.14
N PRO A 127 4.80 -10.77 -4.88
CA PRO A 127 4.78 -12.01 -5.66
C PRO A 127 4.28 -11.77 -7.09
N GLY A 128 4.74 -12.61 -8.01
CA GLY A 128 4.24 -12.63 -9.38
C GLY A 128 2.75 -12.95 -9.44
N GLY A 129 2.05 -12.41 -10.44
CA GLY A 129 0.60 -12.57 -10.57
C GLY A 129 -0.22 -11.67 -9.63
N VAL A 130 0.43 -10.77 -8.89
CA VAL A 130 -0.26 -9.69 -8.17
C VAL A 130 -0.12 -8.39 -8.94
N SER A 131 -1.26 -7.77 -9.24
CA SER A 131 -1.34 -6.47 -9.90
C SER A 131 -1.86 -5.40 -8.96
N PHE A 132 -1.36 -4.17 -9.14
CA PHE A 132 -1.83 -3.00 -8.40
C PHE A 132 -3.02 -2.35 -9.13
N GLN A 133 -4.21 -2.51 -8.57
CA GLN A 133 -5.48 -1.98 -9.06
C GLN A 133 -6.25 -1.35 -7.88
N PRO A 134 -5.92 -0.10 -7.50
CA PRO A 134 -6.57 0.58 -6.38
C PRO A 134 -8.05 0.83 -6.68
N ALA A 135 -8.92 0.56 -5.70
CA ALA A 135 -10.36 0.79 -5.79
C ALA A 135 -10.70 2.27 -6.07
N GLY A 136 -9.83 3.18 -5.63
CA GLY A 136 -9.89 4.60 -5.94
C GLY A 136 -9.41 4.99 -7.34
N GLY A 137 -9.08 4.03 -8.20
CA GLY A 137 -8.52 4.26 -9.52
C GLY A 137 -7.04 4.69 -9.50
N PRO A 138 -6.38 4.68 -10.67
CA PRO A 138 -4.98 5.08 -10.78
C PRO A 138 -4.80 6.56 -10.42
N PRO A 139 -3.57 6.98 -10.04
CA PRO A 139 -3.24 8.39 -9.88
C PRO A 139 -3.12 9.03 -11.28
N ALA A 140 -4.25 9.25 -11.96
CA ALA A 140 -4.35 10.04 -13.19
C ALA A 140 -4.51 11.53 -12.87
#